data_AF-K1YX54-F1
#
_entry.id   AF-K1YX54-F1
#
_cell.length_a   1.000
_cell.length_b   1.000
_cell.length_c   1.000
_cell.angle_alpha   90.00
_cell.angle_beta   90.00
_cell.angle_gamma   90.00
#
_symmetry.space_group_name_H-M   'P 1'
#
loop_
_entity.id
_entity.type
_entity.pdbx_description
1 polymer ?
#
loop_
_entity_poly.entity_id
_entity_poly.type
_entity_poly.pdbx_seq_one_letter_code
_entity_poly.pdbx_strand_id
1 'polypeptide(L)' 'MKAAVIVFPGSNCDQDCFHVLKDVFHQEVRFVWHKETSLKDIDCVILPGGFSYGDYLRCGAIAKYSPI' A
#
# COMPACT_ATOMS: atom_id res chain seq x y z
N MET A 1 0.36 14.90 8.35
CA MET A 1 1.01 13.58 8.34
C MET A 1 1.19 13.16 6.89
N LYS A 2 2.32 12.57 6.53
CA LYS A 2 2.56 11.99 5.20
C LYS A 2 2.31 10.49 5.24
N ALA A 3 1.29 10.04 4.52
CA ALA A 3 0.91 8.64 4.44
C ALA A 3 1.39 8.00 3.11
N ALA A 4 1.69 6.71 3.16
CA ALA A 4 1.92 5.89 1.98
C ALA A 4 0.90 4.78 1.89
N VAL A 5 0.31 4.58 0.70
CA VAL A 5 -0.47 3.37 0.39
C VAL A 5 0.40 2.48 -0.48
N ILE A 6 0.75 1.29 0.02
CA ILE A 6 1.62 0.36 -0.72
C ILE A 6 0.81 -0.37 -1.77
N VAL A 7 1.30 -0.38 -3.01
CA VAL A 7 0.66 -1.07 -4.13
C VAL A 7 1.44 -2.35 -4.46
N PHE A 8 0.80 -3.50 -4.24
CA PHE A 8 1.27 -4.81 -4.74
C PHE A 8 0.51 -5.19 -6.02
N PRO A 9 1.10 -6.00 -6.92
CA PRO A 9 0.36 -6.66 -7.99
C PRO A 9 -0.87 -7.39 -7.44
N GLY A 10 -2.07 -7.13 -7.97
CA GLY A 10 -3.32 -7.77 -7.52
C GLY A 10 -3.97 -7.17 -6.26
N SER A 11 -3.37 -6.15 -5.65
CA SER A 11 -4.09 -5.31 -4.67
C SER A 11 -5.29 -4.66 -5.35
N ASN A 12 -6.37 -4.40 -4.60
CA ASN A 12 -7.59 -3.84 -5.18
C ASN A 12 -8.27 -2.75 -4.33
N CYS A 13 -7.89 -2.62 -3.05
CA CYS A 13 -8.37 -1.54 -2.17
C CYS A 13 -7.37 -0.38 -2.03
N ASP A 14 -6.31 -0.32 -2.84
CA ASP A 14 -5.34 0.78 -2.81
C ASP A 14 -6.01 2.15 -3.09
N GLN A 15 -6.86 2.23 -4.11
CA GLN A 15 -7.61 3.45 -4.40
C GLN A 15 -8.59 3.84 -3.28
N ASP A 16 -9.24 2.87 -2.64
CA ASP A 16 -10.16 3.11 -1.53
C ASP A 16 -9.42 3.75 -0.34
N CYS A 17 -8.27 3.17 0.03
CA CYS A 17 -7.40 3.73 1.07
C CYS A 17 -6.91 5.13 0.71
N PHE A 18 -6.51 5.35 -0.54
CA PHE A 18 -6.04 6.65 -1.01
C PHE A 18 -7.14 7.71 -0.96
N HIS A 19 -8.35 7.38 -1.41
CA HIS A 19 -9.51 8.27 -1.38
C HIS A 19 -9.84 8.70 0.06
N VAL A 20 -9.93 7.75 0.98
CA VAL A 20 -10.24 8.06 2.39
C VAL A 20 -9.15 8.95 3.00
N LEU A 21 -7.87 8.65 2.78
CA LEU A 21 -6.78 9.47 3.32
C LEU A 21 -6.73 10.88 2.72
N LYS A 22 -6.91 10.99 1.39
CA LYS A 22 -6.76 12.26 0.67
C LYS A 22 -8.01 13.12 0.73
N ASP A 23 -9.15 12.56 0.38
CA ASP A 23 -10.37 13.33 0.10
C ASP A 23 -11.26 13.46 1.33
N VAL A 24 -11.22 12.49 2.25
CA VAL A 24 -12.01 12.51 3.50
C VAL A 24 -11.19 13.07 4.66
N PHE A 25 -9.97 12.59 4.86
CA PHE A 25 -9.10 13.02 5.97
C PHE A 25 -8.12 14.15 5.63
N HIS A 26 -8.09 14.59 4.37
CA HIS A 26 -7.25 15.70 3.91
C HIS A 26 -5.76 15.57 4.29
N GLN A 27 -5.22 14.34 4.25
CA GLN A 27 -3.80 14.09 4.50
C GLN A 27 -2.99 14.10 3.21
N GLU A 28 -1.70 14.40 3.34
CA GLU A 28 -0.74 14.18 2.26
C GLU A 28 -0.53 12.67 2.12
N VAL A 29 -0.86 12.11 0.96
CA VAL A 29 -0.75 10.68 0.69
C VAL A 29 -0.20 10.43 -0.70
N ARG A 30 0.66 9.41 -0.84
CA ARG A 30 1.12 8.92 -2.14
C ARG A 30 1.01 7.41 -2.24
N PHE A 31 0.82 6.92 -3.45
CA PHE A 31 1.05 5.51 -3.76
C PHE A 31 2.55 5.23 -3.74
N VAL A 32 2.93 4.08 -3.19
CA VAL A 32 4.30 3.58 -3.18
C VAL A 32 4.30 2.20 -3.81
N TRP A 33 5.17 2.00 -4.79
CA TRP A 33 5.29 0.70 -5.42
C TRP A 33 6.03 -0.27 -4.48
N HIS A 34 5.53 -1.51 -4.33
CA HIS A 34 6.09 -2.47 -3.37
C HIS A 34 7.59 -2.79 -3.56
N LYS A 35 8.21 -2.45 -4.70
CA LYS A 35 9.66 -2.63 -4.94
C LYS A 35 10.52 -1.43 -4.56
N GLU A 36 9.95 -0.33 -4.08
CA GLU A 36 10.74 0.75 -3.50
C GLU A 36 11.53 0.25 -2.29
N THR A 37 12.63 0.92 -1.95
CA THR A 37 13.57 0.45 -0.91
C THR A 37 13.67 1.40 0.28
N SER A 38 12.86 2.45 0.31
CA SER A 38 12.95 3.51 1.31
C SER A 38 11.62 4.24 1.49
N LEU A 39 11.28 4.54 2.74
CA LEU A 39 10.10 5.30 3.15
C LEU A 39 10.46 6.50 4.06
N LYS A 40 11.66 7.06 3.91
CA LYS A 40 12.27 8.03 4.85
C LYS A 40 11.43 9.28 5.15
N ASP A 41 10.47 9.64 4.30
CA ASP A 41 9.62 10.82 4.43
C ASP A 41 8.15 10.48 4.77
N ILE A 42 7.85 9.23 5.14
CA ILE A 42 6.51 8.74 5.43
C ILE A 42 6.33 8.54 6.94
N ASP A 43 5.27 9.13 7.48
CA ASP A 43 4.90 9.01 8.89
C ASP A 43 4.00 7.78 9.17
N CYS A 44 3.22 7.36 8.16
CA CYS A 44 2.24 6.28 8.28
C CYS A 44 2.18 5.43 7.00
N VAL A 45 2.23 4.11 7.16
CA VAL A 45 2.15 3.15 6.04
C VAL A 45 0.84 2.39 6.11
N ILE A 46 0.11 2.38 5.00
CA ILE A 46 -1.10 1.58 4.81
C ILE A 46 -0.78 0.42 3.87
N LEU A 47 -1.01 -0.79 4.36
CA LEU A 47 -1.07 -2.00 3.54
C LEU A 47 -2.53 -2.24 3.15
N PRO A 48 -2.93 -1.95 1.90
CA PRO A 48 -4.32 -2.10 1.49
C PRO A 48 -4.73 -3.56 1.46
N GLY A 49 -6.04 -3.79 1.61
CA GLY A 49 -6.64 -5.09 1.41
C GLY A 49 -6.67 -5.53 -0.06
N GLY A 50 -7.14 -6.75 -0.27
CA GLY A 50 -7.36 -7.33 -1.60
C GLY A 50 -6.75 -8.71 -1.75
N PHE A 51 -6.30 -9.02 -2.97
CA PHE A 51 -5.74 -10.31 -3.35
C PHE A 51 -4.34 -10.13 -3.95
N SER A 52 -3.40 -9.63 -3.15
CA SER A 52 -2.01 -9.46 -3.58
C SER A 52 -1.48 -10.77 -4.18
N TYR A 53 -0.97 -10.71 -5.41
CA TYR A 53 -0.55 -11.88 -6.21
C TYR A 53 -1.63 -12.96 -6.35
N GLY A 54 -2.91 -12.56 -6.34
CA GLY A 54 -4.06 -13.46 -6.45
C GLY A 54 -4.19 -14.45 -5.29
N ASP A 55 -3.51 -14.21 -4.16
CA ASP A 55 -3.40 -15.16 -3.04
C ASP A 55 -2.92 -16.57 -3.45
N TYR A 56 -2.17 -16.67 -4.55
CA TYR A 56 -1.84 -17.94 -5.24
C TYR A 56 -1.22 -19.03 -4.35
N LEU A 57 -0.44 -18.67 -3.32
CA LEU A 57 0.07 -19.63 -2.33
C LEU A 57 -0.76 -19.59 -1.04
N ARG A 58 -0.87 -18.40 -0.46
CA ARG A 58 -1.69 -18.00 0.68
C ARG A 58 -1.71 -16.47 0.68
N CYS A 59 -2.75 -15.85 1.23
CA CYS A 59 -2.82 -14.40 1.39
C CYS A 59 -1.51 -13.82 1.96
N GLY A 60 -0.99 -12.81 1.26
CA GLY A 60 0.26 -12.10 1.60
C GLY A 60 1.56 -12.92 1.53
N ALA A 61 1.53 -14.24 1.26
CA ALA A 61 2.72 -15.08 1.35
C ALA A 61 3.78 -14.76 0.30
N ILE A 62 3.37 -14.26 -0.87
CA ILE A 62 4.26 -13.78 -1.93
C ILE A 62 4.63 -12.30 -1.69
N ALA A 63 3.69 -11.49 -1.20
CA ALA A 63 3.90 -10.06 -0.95
C ALA A 63 5.05 -9.76 0.04
N LYS A 64 5.28 -10.65 1.02
CA LYS A 64 6.34 -10.51 2.04
C LYS A 64 7.76 -10.40 1.51
N TYR A 65 8.02 -10.78 0.25
CA TYR A 65 9.35 -10.71 -0.37
C TYR A 65 9.65 -9.33 -0.94
N SER A 66 8.74 -8.37 -0.74
CA SER A 66 8.96 -6.98 -1.09
C SER A 66 10.03 -6.36 -0.18
N PRO A 67 10.87 -5.46 -0.71
CA PRO A 67 11.95 -4.81 0.04
C PRO A 67 11.51 -3.78 1.10
N ILE A 68 10.20 -3.44 1.17
CA ILE A 68 9.59 -2.54 2.16
C ILE A 68 8.54 -3.27 3.01
#